data_AF-A0A9X0RF88-F1
#
_entry.id   AF-A0A9X0RF88-F1
#
_cell.length_a   1.000
_cell.length_b   1.000
_cell.length_c   1.000
_cell.angle_alpha   90.00
_cell.angle_beta   90.00
_cell.angle_gamma   90.00
#
_symmetry.space_group_name_H-M   'P 1'
#
loop_
_entity.id
_entity.type
_entity.pdbx_description
1 polymer ?
#
loop_
_entity_poly.entity_id
_entity_poly.type
_entity_poly.pdbx_seq_one_letter_code
_entity_poly.pdbx_strand_id
1 'polypeptide(L)'
;IFFDAFQKGSNHAILKMGGWVSDDKYTYYLKLAANQGYAPAMVSLYYTQLYDGDVEGALKWINQAIQLGYPAAARSLYYAYSQGKTDGSGKLIIQKDVKKAYFYNRVSGSLGGEQEEETDITHKMRVKDGRPMTTENGEPVFEILVTEQEQADMDKQVAEFVKDIKPNLFLDETSIN
;
A
#
# COMPACT_ATOMS: atom_id res chain seq x y z
N ILE A 1 -13.36 0.04 -27.43
CA ILE A 1 -12.63 1.26 -26.99
C ILE A 1 -11.50 0.92 -26.02
N PHE A 2 -11.75 0.58 -24.75
CA PHE A 2 -10.66 0.26 -23.79
C PHE A 2 -9.88 -1.02 -24.17
N PHE A 3 -10.59 -2.07 -24.61
CA PHE A 3 -9.94 -3.29 -25.10
C PHE A 3 -9.04 -3.02 -26.31
N ASP A 4 -9.51 -2.24 -27.29
CA ASP A 4 -8.71 -1.87 -28.47
C ASP A 4 -7.50 -1.00 -28.09
N ALA A 5 -7.65 -0.10 -27.10
CA ALA A 5 -6.55 0.70 -26.58
C ALA A 5 -5.50 -0.17 -25.87
N PHE A 6 -5.92 -1.16 -25.10
CA PHE A 6 -5.03 -2.14 -24.49
C PHE A 6 -4.27 -2.96 -25.54
N GLN A 7 -4.98 -3.46 -26.57
CA GLN A 7 -4.34 -4.18 -27.68
C GLN A 7 -3.33 -3.32 -28.46
N LYS A 8 -3.51 -1.99 -28.44
CA LYS A 8 -2.57 -1.01 -29.02
C LYS A 8 -1.44 -0.61 -28.06
N GLY A 9 -1.34 -1.22 -26.89
CA GLY A 9 -0.24 -1.03 -25.94
C GLY A 9 -0.57 -0.16 -24.71
N SER A 10 -1.80 0.35 -24.59
CA SER A 10 -2.19 1.16 -23.43
C SER A 10 -2.48 0.28 -22.22
N ASN A 11 -1.46 0.04 -21.39
CA ASN A 11 -1.62 -0.68 -20.13
C ASN A 11 -2.59 0.02 -19.17
N HIS A 12 -2.74 1.36 -19.23
CA HIS A 12 -3.71 2.08 -18.42
C HIS A 12 -5.17 1.67 -18.69
N ALA A 13 -5.49 1.34 -19.94
CA ALA A 13 -6.84 0.95 -20.31
C ALA A 13 -7.35 -0.27 -19.54
N ILE A 14 -6.46 -1.12 -19.00
CA ILE A 14 -6.87 -2.28 -18.22
C ILE A 14 -7.70 -1.88 -17.00
N LEU A 15 -7.33 -0.81 -16.27
CA LEU A 15 -7.99 -0.44 -15.02
C LEU A 15 -9.46 -0.03 -15.22
N LYS A 16 -9.85 0.33 -16.45
CA LYS A 16 -11.23 0.72 -16.80
C LYS A 16 -12.04 -0.45 -17.39
N MET A 17 -11.45 -1.62 -17.56
CA MET A 17 -12.12 -2.82 -18.10
C MET A 17 -12.84 -3.65 -17.02
N GLY A 18 -12.65 -3.36 -15.74
CA GLY A 18 -13.38 -4.02 -14.65
C GLY A 18 -14.89 -3.88 -14.84
N GLY A 19 -15.62 -5.00 -14.82
CA GLY A 19 -17.06 -5.07 -15.09
C GLY A 19 -17.47 -5.15 -16.57
N TRP A 20 -16.55 -4.95 -17.51
CA TRP A 20 -16.80 -5.10 -18.96
C TRP A 20 -16.36 -6.46 -19.51
N VAL A 21 -15.51 -7.16 -18.77
CA VAL A 21 -15.06 -8.52 -19.04
C VAL A 21 -15.27 -9.38 -17.80
N SER A 22 -15.27 -10.71 -17.96
CA SER A 22 -15.30 -11.62 -16.82
C SER A 22 -14.08 -11.45 -15.92
N ASP A 23 -14.21 -11.76 -14.63
CA ASP A 23 -13.14 -11.62 -13.64
C ASP A 23 -11.86 -12.39 -14.04
N ASP A 24 -12.02 -13.57 -14.63
CA ASP A 24 -10.90 -14.36 -15.18
C ASP A 24 -10.14 -13.61 -16.29
N LYS A 25 -10.88 -12.99 -17.21
CA LYS A 25 -10.27 -12.20 -18.30
C LYS A 25 -9.64 -10.93 -17.75
N TYR A 26 -10.29 -10.27 -16.80
CA TYR A 26 -9.75 -9.09 -16.15
C TYR A 26 -8.42 -9.39 -15.47
N THR A 27 -8.38 -10.46 -14.68
CA THR A 27 -7.18 -10.95 -13.99
C THR A 27 -6.08 -11.35 -14.97
N TYR A 28 -6.43 -12.00 -16.08
CA TYR A 28 -5.48 -12.34 -17.14
C TYR A 28 -4.79 -11.09 -17.72
N TYR A 29 -5.56 -10.07 -18.06
CA TYR A 29 -4.98 -8.84 -18.62
C TYR A 29 -4.20 -8.03 -17.59
N LEU A 30 -4.62 -8.01 -16.33
CA LEU A 30 -3.83 -7.43 -15.24
C LEU A 30 -2.47 -8.12 -15.14
N LYS A 31 -2.41 -9.45 -15.18
CA LYS A 31 -1.13 -10.20 -15.19
C LYS A 31 -0.28 -9.83 -16.40
N LEU A 32 -0.87 -9.68 -17.59
CA LEU A 32 -0.14 -9.29 -18.79
C LEU A 32 0.49 -7.89 -18.64
N ALA A 33 -0.28 -6.90 -18.18
CA ALA A 33 0.22 -5.55 -17.95
C ALA A 33 1.26 -5.49 -16.83
N ALA A 34 1.03 -6.20 -15.72
CA ALA A 34 1.97 -6.31 -14.62
C ALA A 34 3.31 -6.92 -15.06
N ASN A 35 3.28 -7.98 -15.88
CA ASN A 35 4.50 -8.59 -16.43
C ASN A 35 5.26 -7.66 -17.40
N GLN A 36 4.62 -6.61 -17.92
CA GLN A 36 5.27 -5.56 -18.71
C GLN A 36 5.80 -4.39 -17.85
N GLY A 37 5.72 -4.51 -16.51
CA GLY A 37 6.20 -3.47 -15.59
C GLY A 37 5.16 -2.40 -15.25
N TYR A 38 3.88 -2.60 -15.57
CA TYR A 38 2.84 -1.64 -15.20
C TYR A 38 2.45 -1.80 -13.72
N ALA A 39 3.07 -0.99 -12.85
CA ALA A 39 2.87 -1.07 -11.40
C ALA A 39 1.41 -0.90 -10.93
N PRO A 40 0.56 -0.06 -11.54
CA PRO A 40 -0.85 0.01 -11.17
C PRO A 40 -1.60 -1.33 -11.33
N ALA A 41 -1.28 -2.13 -12.37
CA ALA A 41 -1.85 -3.47 -12.50
C ALA A 41 -1.34 -4.43 -11.42
N MET A 42 -0.08 -4.30 -10.98
CA MET A 42 0.44 -5.06 -9.85
C MET A 42 -0.30 -4.72 -8.54
N VAL A 43 -0.64 -3.45 -8.31
CA VAL A 43 -1.48 -3.04 -7.17
C VAL A 43 -2.89 -3.64 -7.27
N SER A 44 -3.49 -3.64 -8.46
CA SER A 44 -4.79 -4.31 -8.65
C SER A 44 -4.71 -5.81 -8.37
N LEU A 45 -3.67 -6.50 -8.85
CA LEU A 45 -3.46 -7.92 -8.58
C LEU A 45 -3.26 -8.20 -7.09
N TYR A 46 -2.57 -7.32 -6.36
CA TYR A 46 -2.44 -7.41 -4.91
C TYR A 46 -3.82 -7.45 -4.23
N TYR A 47 -4.73 -6.54 -4.58
CA TYR A 47 -6.08 -6.55 -4.00
C TYR A 47 -6.92 -7.75 -4.44
N THR A 48 -6.86 -8.15 -5.71
CA THR A 48 -7.55 -9.34 -6.21
C THR A 48 -7.09 -10.59 -5.46
N GLN A 49 -5.78 -10.80 -5.31
CA GLN A 49 -5.26 -11.99 -4.63
C GLN A 49 -5.51 -11.97 -3.13
N LEU A 50 -5.50 -10.80 -2.47
CA LEU A 50 -5.94 -10.72 -1.07
C LEU A 50 -7.41 -11.10 -0.92
N TYR A 51 -8.28 -10.66 -1.84
CA TYR A 51 -9.70 -11.03 -1.81
C TYR A 51 -9.88 -12.55 -1.93
N ASP A 52 -9.06 -13.21 -2.74
CA ASP A 52 -9.04 -14.66 -2.90
C ASP A 52 -8.33 -15.41 -1.75
N GLY A 53 -7.73 -14.69 -0.81
CA GLY A 53 -6.97 -15.24 0.33
C GLY A 53 -5.52 -15.65 0.01
N ASP A 54 -5.03 -15.38 -1.20
CA ASP A 54 -3.64 -15.60 -1.63
C ASP A 54 -2.73 -14.44 -1.19
N VAL A 55 -2.35 -14.45 0.09
CA VAL A 55 -1.50 -13.40 0.68
C VAL A 55 -0.10 -13.39 0.07
N GLU A 56 0.50 -14.56 -0.19
CA GLU A 56 1.86 -14.65 -0.73
C GLU A 56 1.94 -14.09 -2.14
N GLY A 57 1.00 -14.50 -3.02
CA GLY A 57 0.89 -13.95 -4.36
C GLY A 57 0.67 -12.44 -4.34
N ALA A 58 -0.23 -11.96 -3.48
CA ALA A 58 -0.50 -10.54 -3.35
C ALA A 58 0.76 -9.76 -2.96
N LEU A 59 1.46 -10.20 -1.91
CA LEU A 59 2.68 -9.57 -1.42
C LEU A 59 3.80 -9.58 -2.48
N LYS A 60 3.86 -10.58 -3.34
CA LYS A 60 4.80 -10.60 -4.46
C LYS A 60 4.56 -9.42 -5.42
N TRP A 61 3.33 -9.21 -5.87
CA TRP A 61 3.04 -8.13 -6.82
C TRP A 61 3.26 -6.74 -6.22
N ILE A 62 2.77 -6.51 -5.01
CA ILE A 62 2.90 -5.18 -4.40
C ILE A 62 4.36 -4.83 -4.12
N ASN A 63 5.19 -5.81 -3.72
CA ASN A 63 6.62 -5.60 -3.56
C ASN A 63 7.31 -5.32 -4.90
N GLN A 64 6.91 -6.00 -5.99
CA GLN A 64 7.44 -5.68 -7.32
C GLN A 64 7.09 -4.24 -7.74
N ALA A 65 5.87 -3.77 -7.45
CA ALA A 65 5.48 -2.38 -7.72
C ALA A 65 6.33 -1.38 -6.92
N ILE A 66 6.65 -1.68 -5.65
CA ILE A 66 7.56 -0.86 -4.83
C ILE A 66 8.96 -0.84 -5.43
N GLN A 67 9.48 -1.98 -5.90
CA GLN A 67 10.80 -2.05 -6.56
C GLN A 67 10.87 -1.27 -7.88
N LEU A 68 9.72 -1.04 -8.53
CA LEU A 68 9.60 -0.15 -9.69
C LEU A 68 9.51 1.33 -9.30
N GLY A 69 9.59 1.66 -8.01
CA GLY A 69 9.52 3.02 -7.49
C GLY A 69 8.12 3.60 -7.43
N TYR A 70 7.07 2.77 -7.41
CA TYR A 70 5.69 3.23 -7.39
C TYR A 70 5.19 3.45 -5.94
N PRO A 71 5.11 4.71 -5.44
CA PRO A 71 4.84 4.97 -4.03
C PRO A 71 3.46 4.49 -3.55
N ALA A 72 2.45 4.50 -4.41
CA ALA A 72 1.10 4.05 -4.05
C ALA A 72 1.05 2.55 -3.67
N ALA A 73 2.03 1.75 -4.12
CA ALA A 73 2.17 0.38 -3.67
C ALA A 73 2.60 0.28 -2.20
N ALA A 74 3.57 1.10 -1.77
CA ALA A 74 3.97 1.18 -0.36
C ALA A 74 2.81 1.70 0.51
N ARG A 75 2.09 2.72 0.04
CA ARG A 75 0.90 3.24 0.72
C ARG A 75 -0.19 2.16 0.91
N SER A 76 -0.35 1.26 -0.05
CA SER A 76 -1.30 0.13 0.07
C SER A 76 -0.91 -0.83 1.21
N LEU A 77 0.39 -1.06 1.42
CA LEU A 77 0.87 -1.85 2.56
C LEU A 77 0.75 -1.10 3.89
N TYR A 78 0.96 0.22 3.91
CA TYR A 78 0.66 1.05 5.09
C TYR A 78 -0.78 0.83 5.55
N TYR A 79 -1.77 0.99 4.66
CA TYR A 79 -3.18 0.77 5.02
C TYR A 79 -3.49 -0.66 5.43
N ALA A 80 -2.82 -1.65 4.80
CA ALA A 80 -3.02 -3.05 5.15
C ALA A 80 -2.56 -3.36 6.57
N TYR A 81 -1.41 -2.83 6.99
CA TYR A 81 -0.88 -3.05 8.33
C TYR A 81 -1.48 -2.11 9.38
N SER A 82 -1.98 -0.93 9.03
CA SER A 82 -2.65 -0.05 9.99
C SER A 82 -4.06 -0.54 10.36
N GLN A 83 -4.81 -1.06 9.38
CA GLN A 83 -6.21 -1.47 9.56
C GLN A 83 -6.39 -2.98 9.66
N GLY A 84 -5.41 -3.77 9.24
CA GLY A 84 -5.59 -5.19 8.95
C GLY A 84 -6.35 -5.36 7.63
N LYS A 85 -6.30 -6.57 7.06
CA LYS A 85 -7.08 -6.93 5.85
C LYS A 85 -7.74 -8.28 6.00
N THR A 86 -8.97 -8.36 5.54
CA THR A 86 -9.72 -9.62 5.41
C THR A 86 -9.80 -10.05 3.95
N ASP A 87 -9.91 -11.34 3.70
CA ASP A 87 -10.30 -11.86 2.38
C ASP A 87 -11.80 -11.64 2.11
N GLY A 88 -12.27 -12.10 0.95
CA GLY A 88 -13.68 -12.00 0.55
C GLY A 88 -14.66 -12.77 1.44
N SER A 89 -14.17 -13.72 2.25
CA SER A 89 -14.97 -14.44 3.24
C SER A 89 -15.07 -13.71 4.58
N GLY A 90 -14.31 -12.62 4.75
CA GLY A 90 -14.19 -11.89 6.01
C GLY A 90 -13.12 -12.46 6.96
N LYS A 91 -12.33 -13.46 6.53
CA LYS A 91 -11.23 -14.00 7.34
C LYS A 91 -10.08 -13.01 7.37
N LEU A 92 -9.57 -12.69 8.56
CA LEU A 92 -8.40 -11.83 8.73
C LEU A 92 -7.13 -12.51 8.17
N ILE A 93 -6.56 -11.91 7.13
CA ILE A 93 -5.40 -12.45 6.38
C ILE A 93 -4.14 -11.59 6.55
N ILE A 94 -4.28 -10.31 6.84
CA ILE A 94 -3.17 -9.43 7.27
C ILE A 94 -3.53 -8.87 8.64
N GLN A 95 -2.69 -9.17 9.63
CA GLN A 95 -2.80 -8.63 10.98
C GLN A 95 -2.35 -7.17 11.01
N LYS A 96 -2.93 -6.39 11.93
CA LYS A 96 -2.42 -5.05 12.23
C LYS A 96 -1.00 -5.14 12.76
N ASP A 97 -0.13 -4.27 12.27
CA ASP A 97 1.26 -4.17 12.67
C ASP A 97 1.71 -2.71 12.53
N VAL A 98 1.76 -2.00 13.66
CA VAL A 98 2.08 -0.56 13.68
C VAL A 98 3.49 -0.26 13.16
N LYS A 99 4.45 -1.15 13.38
CA LYS A 99 5.84 -0.96 12.93
C LYS A 99 5.94 -1.13 11.42
N LYS A 100 5.26 -2.15 10.86
CA LYS A 100 5.16 -2.28 9.40
C LYS A 100 4.38 -1.13 8.77
N ALA A 101 3.31 -0.66 9.41
CA ALA A 101 2.58 0.51 8.95
C ALA A 101 3.51 1.73 8.89
N TYR A 102 4.26 2.02 9.96
CA TYR A 102 5.27 3.07 9.98
C TYR A 102 6.28 2.88 8.85
N PHE A 103 6.91 1.70 8.74
CA PHE A 103 7.90 1.39 7.71
C PHE A 103 7.38 1.70 6.30
N TYR A 104 6.20 1.19 5.93
CA TYR A 104 5.65 1.42 4.59
C TYR A 104 5.13 2.84 4.35
N ASN A 105 4.73 3.56 5.41
CA ASN A 105 4.46 5.01 5.32
C ASN A 105 5.73 5.78 4.93
N ARG A 106 6.86 5.45 5.57
CA ARG A 106 8.18 6.05 5.26
C ARG A 106 8.70 5.66 3.88
N VAL A 107 8.50 4.41 3.45
CA VAL A 107 8.83 3.99 2.08
C VAL A 107 8.00 4.78 1.06
N SER A 108 6.69 4.97 1.28
CA SER A 108 5.85 5.78 0.40
C SER A 108 6.39 7.21 0.24
N GLY A 109 6.67 7.88 1.37
CA GLY A 109 7.25 9.23 1.36
C GLY A 109 8.63 9.30 0.68
N SER A 110 9.51 8.33 0.95
CA SER A 110 10.85 8.27 0.34
C SER A 110 10.81 8.04 -1.18
N LEU A 111 9.75 7.43 -1.69
CA LEU A 111 9.49 7.26 -3.11
C LEU A 111 8.69 8.44 -3.72
N GLY A 112 8.51 9.54 -2.99
CA GLY A 112 7.83 10.75 -3.45
C GLY A 112 6.30 10.70 -3.38
N GLY A 113 5.73 9.75 -2.65
CA GLY A 113 4.29 9.65 -2.43
C GLY A 113 3.78 10.41 -1.20
N GLU A 114 2.47 10.29 -0.97
CA GLU A 114 1.84 10.73 0.26
C GLU A 114 2.35 9.91 1.47
N GLN A 115 2.47 10.59 2.61
CA GLN A 115 2.74 10.01 3.91
C GLN A 115 1.76 10.59 4.93
N GLU A 116 1.31 9.75 5.85
CA GLU A 116 0.54 10.19 7.01
C GLU A 116 1.49 10.76 8.07
N GLU A 117 0.94 11.62 8.94
CA GLU A 117 1.67 12.20 10.06
C GLU A 117 2.20 11.10 11.00
N GLU A 118 3.48 11.21 11.37
CA GLU A 118 4.16 10.17 12.17
C GLU A 118 3.47 9.94 13.52
N THR A 119 2.94 11.00 14.13
CA THR A 119 2.24 10.95 15.42
C THR A 119 0.97 10.11 15.36
N ASP A 120 0.28 10.11 14.22
CA ASP A 120 -0.97 9.35 14.05
C ASP A 120 -0.73 7.84 13.96
N ILE A 121 0.51 7.44 13.64
CA ILE A 121 0.93 6.05 13.57
C ILE A 121 1.60 5.62 14.89
N THR A 122 2.48 6.47 15.41
CA THR A 122 3.40 6.14 16.52
C THR A 122 2.74 6.28 17.89
N HIS A 123 1.61 6.98 17.98
CA HIS A 123 0.89 7.22 19.23
C HIS A 123 -0.57 6.79 19.14
N LYS A 124 -1.12 6.37 20.27
CA LYS A 124 -2.54 6.11 20.41
C LYS A 124 -3.07 6.80 21.64
N MET A 125 -4.14 7.58 21.47
CA MET A 125 -4.82 8.19 22.61
C MET A 125 -5.34 7.11 23.56
N ARG A 126 -4.99 7.23 24.85
CA ARG A 126 -5.49 6.33 25.88
C ARG A 126 -6.96 6.66 26.14
N VAL A 127 -7.78 5.62 26.19
CA VAL A 127 -9.21 5.74 26.43
C VAL A 127 -9.56 4.89 27.64
N LYS A 128 -10.31 5.47 28.58
CA LYS A 128 -10.86 4.78 29.75
C LYS A 128 -12.36 5.04 29.80
N ASP A 129 -13.15 3.97 29.92
CA ASP A 129 -14.62 4.05 29.96
C ASP A 129 -15.23 4.81 28.77
N GLY A 130 -14.64 4.63 27.58
CA GLY A 130 -15.08 5.27 26.34
C GLY A 130 -14.71 6.76 26.22
N ARG A 131 -13.94 7.32 27.17
CA ARG A 131 -13.51 8.72 27.14
C ARG A 131 -11.98 8.84 27.01
N PRO A 132 -11.46 9.83 26.26
CA PRO A 132 -10.05 10.17 26.27
C PRO A 132 -9.56 10.41 27.70
N MET A 133 -8.47 9.75 28.05
CA MET A 133 -7.77 10.06 29.29
C MET A 133 -7.05 11.39 29.14
N THR A 134 -7.07 12.20 30.18
CA THR A 134 -6.36 13.48 30.24
C THR A 134 -5.45 13.57 31.46
N THR A 135 -4.41 14.39 31.37
CA THR A 135 -3.60 14.84 32.51
C THR A 135 -4.42 15.73 33.45
N GLU A 136 -3.85 16.09 34.60
CA GLU A 136 -4.48 17.05 35.53
C GLU A 136 -4.76 18.41 34.90
N ASN A 137 -4.00 18.79 33.87
CA ASN A 137 -4.16 20.04 33.13
C ASN A 137 -5.15 19.92 31.96
N GLY A 138 -5.77 18.76 31.74
CA GLY A 138 -6.72 18.51 30.66
C GLY A 138 -6.09 18.11 29.32
N GLU A 139 -4.78 17.87 29.25
CA GLU A 139 -4.11 17.44 28.02
C GLU A 139 -4.32 15.94 27.75
N PRO A 140 -4.49 15.49 26.51
CA PRO A 140 -4.69 14.07 26.21
C PRO A 140 -3.48 13.21 26.58
N VAL A 141 -3.73 12.01 27.13
CA VAL A 141 -2.69 11.02 27.44
C VAL A 141 -2.56 10.05 26.28
N PHE A 142 -1.33 9.85 25.80
CA PHE A 142 -1.02 8.93 24.71
C PHE A 142 -0.23 7.71 25.19
N GLU A 143 -0.43 6.58 24.51
CA GLU A 143 0.43 5.42 24.51
C GLU A 143 1.38 5.51 23.32
N ILE A 144 2.68 5.34 23.56
CA ILE A 144 3.70 5.27 22.52
C ILE A 144 3.69 3.84 21.96
N LEU A 145 3.34 3.70 20.69
CA LEU A 145 3.30 2.44 19.95
C LEU A 145 4.63 2.14 19.23
N VAL A 146 5.36 3.20 18.86
CA VAL A 146 6.69 3.10 18.24
C VAL A 146 7.58 4.19 18.84
N THR A 147 8.61 3.78 19.56
CA THR A 147 9.55 4.69 20.22
C THR A 147 10.41 5.45 19.23
N GLU A 148 10.97 6.60 19.62
CA GLU A 148 11.89 7.38 18.77
C GLU A 148 13.10 6.57 18.32
N GLN A 149 13.63 5.69 19.18
CA GLN A 149 14.74 4.81 18.83
C GLN A 149 14.33 3.80 17.73
N GLU A 150 13.14 3.20 17.85
CA GLU A 150 12.62 2.28 16.82
C GLU A 150 12.33 2.99 15.50
N GLN A 151 11.83 4.23 15.56
CA GLN A 151 11.64 5.09 14.39
C GLN A 151 12.97 5.36 13.69
N ALA A 152 13.99 5.79 14.44
CA ALA A 152 15.32 6.06 13.89
C ALA A 152 15.98 4.81 13.27
N ASP A 153 15.78 3.63 13.86
CA ASP A 153 16.30 2.37 13.32
C ASP A 153 15.53 1.92 12.07
N MET A 154 14.22 2.13 12.01
CA MET A 154 13.42 1.87 10.81
C MET A 154 13.72 2.87 9.70
N ASP A 155 13.91 4.16 10.00
CA ASP A 155 14.27 5.17 9.00
C ASP A 155 15.60 4.83 8.30
N LYS A 156 16.58 4.27 9.04
CA LYS A 156 17.80 3.71 8.43
C LYS A 156 17.50 2.53 7.52
N GLN A 157 16.63 1.62 7.94
CA GLN A 157 16.22 0.47 7.12
C GLN A 157 15.47 0.92 5.86
N VAL A 158 14.62 1.94 5.96
CA VAL A 158 13.90 2.54 4.82
C VAL A 158 14.90 3.15 3.85
N ALA A 159 15.82 3.98 4.35
CA ALA A 159 16.85 4.61 3.52
C ALA A 159 17.69 3.56 2.77
N GLU A 160 18.10 2.49 3.45
CA GLU A 160 18.83 1.38 2.85
C GLU A 160 17.97 0.60 1.84
N PHE A 161 16.69 0.37 2.15
CA PHE A 161 15.76 -0.35 1.28
C PHE A 161 15.47 0.40 -0.03
N VAL A 162 15.32 1.72 0.02
CA VAL A 162 14.98 2.53 -1.16
C VAL A 162 16.20 3.05 -1.93
N LYS A 163 17.43 2.88 -1.42
CA LYS A 163 18.64 3.52 -1.97
C LYS A 163 18.87 3.28 -3.47
N ASP A 164 18.49 2.09 -3.96
CA ASP A 164 18.68 1.67 -5.35
C ASP A 164 17.37 1.74 -6.16
N ILE A 165 16.26 2.11 -5.51
CA ILE A 165 14.95 2.23 -6.14
C ILE A 165 14.83 3.64 -6.71
N LYS A 166 14.62 3.75 -8.02
CA LYS A 166 14.37 5.03 -8.68
C LYS A 166 12.89 5.38 -8.53
N PRO A 167 12.51 6.47 -7.84
CA PRO A 167 11.13 6.89 -7.75
C PRO A 167 10.53 7.06 -9.14
N ASN A 168 9.35 6.47 -9.36
CA ASN A 168 8.65 6.51 -10.63
C ASN A 168 7.24 7.07 -10.43
N LEU A 169 7.16 8.39 -10.54
CA LEU A 169 5.90 9.14 -10.47
C LEU A 169 5.12 9.10 -11.80
N PHE A 170 5.74 8.66 -12.90
CA PHE A 170 5.14 8.54 -14.23
C PHE A 170 4.23 7.31 -14.42
N LEU A 171 3.88 6.63 -13.33
CA LEU A 171 2.88 5.57 -13.33
C LEU A 171 1.54 6.04 -12.74
N ASP A 172 1.36 7.37 -12.60
CA ASP A 172 0.04 7.96 -12.46
C ASP A 172 -0.72 7.98 -13.81
N GLU A 173 -2.03 8.18 -13.76
CA GLU A 173 -2.97 8.03 -14.89
C GLU A 173 -2.69 8.97 -16.10
N THR A 174 -1.64 9.79 -16.07
CA THR A 174 -1.39 10.86 -17.06
C THR A 174 -0.24 10.59 -18.03
N SER A 175 0.56 9.54 -17.84
CA SER A 175 1.70 9.23 -18.72
C SER A 175 1.25 8.48 -19.97
N ILE A 176 0.60 9.23 -20.86
CA ILE A 176 0.23 8.84 -22.22
C ILE A 176 1.45 9.10 -23.10
N ASN A 177 2.02 8.05 -23.69
CA ASN A 177 2.65 8.15 -25.02
C ASN A 177 1.86 7.27 -25.98
#